data_AF-A0A2E5WYD0-F1
#
_entry.id   AF-A0A2E5WYD0-F1
#
_cell.length_a   1.000
_cell.length_b   1.000
_cell.length_c   1.000
_cell.angle_alpha   90.00
_cell.angle_beta   90.00
_cell.angle_gamma   90.00
#
_symmetry.space_group_name_H-M   'P 1'
#
loop_
_entity.id
_entity.type
_entity.pdbx_description
1 polymer ?
#
loop_
_entity_poly.entity_id
_entity_poly.type
_entity_poly.pdbx_seq_one_letter_code
_entity_poly.pdbx_strand_id
1 'polypeptide(L)'
;MKKILLGLMLSTSMSSFAAPLKLCKSAFSYPENVEWCESSTFEPSVFKACGEAFFFDKDKVDCVFKMREAKFVSACDDAFSSIDGKMGCLEFGKTIEKINRCGEIYSNDLDKFDCI
;
A
#
# COMPACT_ATOMS: atom_id res chain seq x y z
N MET A 1 40.68 28.16 -34.07
CA MET A 1 40.76 27.13 -33.02
C MET A 1 39.34 26.83 -32.53
N LYS A 2 38.78 25.70 -32.94
CA LYS A 2 37.47 25.20 -32.50
C LYS A 2 37.72 23.87 -31.79
N LYS A 3 37.25 23.72 -30.54
CA LYS A 3 36.55 22.51 -30.06
C LYS A 3 36.27 22.54 -28.55
N ILE A 4 34.99 22.33 -28.27
CA ILE A 4 34.40 21.52 -27.18
C ILE A 4 34.43 22.12 -25.78
N LEU A 5 33.27 22.63 -25.35
CA LEU A 5 32.83 22.56 -23.96
C LEU A 5 31.55 21.71 -23.95
N LEU A 6 31.74 20.42 -23.62
CA LEU A 6 30.69 19.57 -23.10
C LEU A 6 30.25 20.19 -21.76
N GLY A 7 28.99 20.60 -21.69
CA GLY A 7 28.34 21.02 -20.46
C GLY A 7 26.95 20.42 -20.41
N LEU A 8 26.87 19.09 -20.41
CA LEU A 8 25.65 18.34 -20.14
C LEU A 8 25.33 18.49 -18.65
N MET A 9 24.82 19.65 -18.24
CA MET A 9 24.26 19.85 -16.91
C MET A 9 22.89 19.19 -16.90
N LEU A 10 22.82 18.07 -16.19
CA LEU A 10 21.62 17.33 -15.88
C LEU A 10 20.56 18.27 -15.28
N SER A 11 19.57 18.68 -16.08
CA SER A 11 18.28 19.08 -15.55
C SER A 11 17.54 17.81 -15.14
N THR A 12 17.90 17.24 -13.99
CA THR A 12 17.08 16.19 -13.35
C THR A 12 15.76 16.81 -12.96
N SER A 13 14.81 16.69 -13.88
CA SER A 13 13.37 16.55 -13.69
C SER A 13 12.92 16.68 -12.23
N MET A 14 12.45 17.87 -11.82
CA MET A 14 11.74 18.08 -10.56
C MET A 14 10.32 17.45 -10.57
N SER A 15 10.15 16.29 -11.21
CA SER A 15 8.84 15.71 -11.48
C SER A 15 8.56 14.41 -10.70
N SER A 16 9.54 13.87 -9.98
CA SER A 16 9.40 12.55 -9.34
C SER A 16 8.99 12.60 -7.87
N PHE A 17 9.19 13.71 -7.16
CA PHE A 17 8.85 13.82 -5.73
C PHE A 17 7.41 14.24 -5.47
N ALA A 18 6.74 14.88 -6.44
CA ALA A 18 5.36 15.33 -6.29
C ALA A 18 4.35 14.17 -6.30
N ALA A 19 4.67 13.04 -6.93
CA ALA A 19 3.79 11.88 -6.98
C ALA A 19 3.71 11.14 -5.63
N PRO A 20 4.84 10.81 -4.95
CA PRO A 20 4.82 10.28 -3.58
C PRO A 20 4.11 11.20 -2.58
N LEU A 21 4.38 12.51 -2.65
CA LEU A 21 3.79 13.51 -1.75
C LEU A 21 2.27 13.60 -1.85
N LYS A 22 1.73 13.55 -3.08
CA LYS A 22 0.27 13.53 -3.30
C LYS A 22 -0.36 12.22 -2.81
N LEU A 23 0.33 11.10 -2.99
CA LEU A 23 -0.15 9.80 -2.53
C LEU A 23 -0.20 9.72 -1.00
N CYS A 24 0.86 10.15 -0.32
CA CYS A 24 0.90 10.20 1.15
C CYS A 24 -0.25 11.04 1.73
N LYS A 25 -0.48 12.24 1.18
CA LYS A 25 -1.59 13.11 1.61
C LYS A 25 -2.98 12.59 1.24
N SER A 26 -3.08 11.73 0.22
CA SER A 26 -4.34 11.08 -0.14
C SER A 26 -4.63 9.85 0.72
N ALA A 27 -3.59 9.14 1.15
CA ALA A 27 -3.71 7.96 1.98
C ALA A 27 -3.92 8.35 3.46
N PHE A 28 -3.19 9.34 3.98
CA PHE A 28 -3.17 9.69 5.39
C PHE A 28 -3.69 11.11 5.65
N SER A 29 -4.38 11.27 6.77
CA SER A 29 -5.00 12.53 7.21
C SER A 29 -4.16 13.24 8.27
N TYR A 30 -3.44 12.50 9.11
CA TYR A 30 -2.59 13.05 10.17
C TYR A 30 -1.19 13.44 9.68
N PRO A 31 -0.69 14.65 10.01
CA PRO A 31 0.62 15.14 9.54
C PRO A 31 1.78 14.20 9.82
N GLU A 32 1.84 13.60 11.02
CA GLU A 32 2.90 12.68 11.43
C GLU A 32 2.98 11.43 10.53
N ASN A 33 1.84 10.93 10.04
CA ASN A 33 1.77 9.77 9.15
C ASN A 33 2.14 10.16 7.71
N VAL A 34 1.83 11.39 7.31
CA VAL A 34 2.26 11.94 6.01
C VAL A 34 3.78 12.10 5.98
N GLU A 35 4.39 12.67 7.02
CA GLU A 35 5.85 12.82 7.12
C GLU A 35 6.57 11.46 7.16
N TRP A 36 6.02 10.50 7.91
CA TRP A 36 6.51 9.13 7.91
C TRP A 36 6.43 8.48 6.51
N CYS A 37 5.31 8.64 5.82
CA CYS A 37 5.12 8.13 4.46
C CYS A 37 6.13 8.75 3.47
N GLU A 38 6.32 10.07 3.53
CA GLU A 38 7.24 10.81 2.65
C GLU A 38 8.72 10.44 2.88
N SER A 39 9.07 10.08 4.13
CA SER A 39 10.42 9.65 4.49
C SER A 39 10.70 8.17 4.28
N SER A 40 9.68 7.38 3.95
CA SER A 40 9.78 5.94 3.80
C SER A 40 9.92 5.48 2.35
N THR A 41 10.65 4.38 2.14
CA THR A 41 10.81 3.75 0.82
C THR A 41 9.82 2.60 0.65
N PHE A 42 8.57 2.89 0.32
CA PHE A 42 7.56 1.90 -0.02
C PHE A 42 7.04 2.06 -1.45
N GLU A 43 6.45 0.99 -1.97
CA GLU A 43 5.78 0.97 -3.27
C GLU A 43 4.56 1.91 -3.27
N PRO A 44 4.48 2.89 -4.19
CA PRO A 44 3.35 3.83 -4.29
C PRO A 44 1.98 3.13 -4.39
N SER A 45 1.96 1.95 -5.01
CA SER A 45 0.78 1.11 -5.17
C SER A 45 0.24 0.58 -3.84
N VAL A 46 1.12 0.29 -2.87
CA VAL A 46 0.76 -0.23 -1.54
C VAL A 46 0.08 0.85 -0.71
N PHE A 47 0.60 2.09 -0.73
CA PHE A 47 -0.04 3.21 -0.03
C PHE A 47 -1.46 3.45 -0.49
N LYS A 48 -1.67 3.42 -1.82
CA LYS A 48 -2.98 3.59 -2.39
C LYS A 48 -3.92 2.46 -1.94
N ALA A 49 -3.49 1.20 -2.07
CA ALA A 49 -4.32 0.06 -1.70
C ALA A 49 -4.66 0.05 -0.19
N CYS A 50 -3.69 0.33 0.69
CA CYS A 50 -3.94 0.43 2.12
C CYS A 50 -4.84 1.63 2.47
N GLY A 51 -4.69 2.76 1.78
CA GLY A 51 -5.54 3.94 1.95
C GLY A 51 -6.99 3.73 1.50
N GLU A 52 -7.21 2.84 0.52
CA GLU A 52 -8.53 2.44 0.04
C GLU A 52 -9.17 1.38 0.97
N ALA A 53 -8.38 0.40 1.44
CA ALA A 53 -8.87 -0.72 2.24
C ALA A 53 -9.25 -0.35 3.69
N PHE A 54 -8.58 0.66 4.25
CA PHE A 54 -8.72 1.05 5.66
C PHE A 54 -9.13 2.51 5.82
N PHE A 55 -10.03 2.77 6.77
CA PHE A 55 -10.50 4.12 7.04
C PHE A 55 -9.58 4.89 7.99
N PHE A 56 -9.18 4.26 9.10
CA PHE A 56 -8.36 4.90 10.12
C PHE A 56 -6.88 4.89 9.74
N ASP A 57 -6.22 6.03 9.94
CA ASP A 57 -4.81 6.18 9.57
C ASP A 57 -3.88 5.19 10.29
N LYS A 58 -4.23 4.78 11.53
CA LYS A 58 -3.47 3.74 12.24
C LYS A 58 -3.44 2.44 11.44
N ASP A 59 -4.60 1.97 10.98
CA ASP A 59 -4.70 0.70 10.25
C ASP A 59 -4.05 0.81 8.86
N LYS A 60 -4.15 1.97 8.22
CA LYS A 60 -3.44 2.25 6.96
C LYS A 60 -1.92 2.16 7.14
N VAL A 61 -1.39 2.74 8.22
CA VAL A 61 0.04 2.68 8.55
C VAL A 61 0.45 1.23 8.80
N ASP A 62 -0.30 0.51 9.64
CA ASP A 62 -0.02 -0.89 9.95
C ASP A 62 -0.07 -1.78 8.68
N CYS A 63 -1.02 -1.54 7.78
CA CYS A 63 -1.11 -2.19 6.47
C CYS A 63 0.16 -1.95 5.63
N VAL A 64 0.57 -0.69 5.46
CA VAL A 64 1.77 -0.35 4.67
C VAL A 64 3.03 -0.97 5.27
N PHE A 65 3.14 -1.01 6.61
CA PHE A 65 4.28 -1.64 7.27
C PHE A 65 4.36 -3.15 7.02
N LYS A 66 3.21 -3.83 7.02
CA LYS A 66 3.14 -5.30 6.83
C LYS A 66 3.28 -5.70 5.36
N MET A 67 2.95 -4.82 4.43
CA MET A 67 2.75 -5.20 3.03
C MET A 67 3.84 -4.72 2.08
N ARG A 68 4.18 -5.61 1.16
CA ARG A 68 5.10 -5.33 0.03
C ARG A 68 4.38 -5.23 -1.30
N GLU A 69 3.15 -5.74 -1.40
CA GLU A 69 2.43 -5.90 -2.67
C GLU A 69 0.98 -5.41 -2.56
N ALA A 70 0.62 -4.44 -3.40
CA ALA A 70 -0.73 -3.86 -3.42
C ALA A 70 -1.82 -4.89 -3.74
N LYS A 71 -1.53 -5.87 -4.60
CA LYS A 71 -2.49 -6.92 -4.96
C LYS A 71 -2.87 -7.80 -3.78
N PHE A 72 -1.95 -8.00 -2.84
CA PHE A 72 -2.23 -8.75 -1.63
C PHE A 72 -3.17 -7.99 -0.71
N VAL A 73 -2.97 -6.67 -0.58
CA VAL A 73 -3.87 -5.78 0.15
C VAL A 73 -5.29 -5.85 -0.43
N SER A 74 -5.42 -5.68 -1.75
CA SER A 74 -6.73 -5.75 -2.41
C SER A 74 -7.41 -7.12 -2.23
N ALA A 75 -6.66 -8.22 -2.32
CA ALA A 75 -7.23 -9.55 -2.09
C ALA A 75 -7.80 -9.70 -0.66
N CYS A 76 -7.10 -9.19 0.35
CA CYS A 76 -7.60 -9.19 1.72
C CYS A 76 -8.78 -8.25 1.92
N ASP A 77 -8.76 -7.08 1.27
CA ASP A 77 -9.86 -6.11 1.31
C ASP A 77 -11.15 -6.66 0.69
N ASP A 78 -11.03 -7.35 -0.45
CA ASP A 78 -12.15 -7.97 -1.15
C ASP A 78 -12.69 -9.19 -0.39
N ALA A 79 -11.79 -9.99 0.21
CA ALA A 79 -12.19 -11.21 0.90
C ALA A 79 -12.83 -10.93 2.27
N PHE A 80 -12.37 -9.92 3.02
CA PHE A 80 -12.81 -9.70 4.40
C PHE A 80 -13.58 -8.40 4.57
N SER A 81 -14.71 -8.48 5.27
CA SER A 81 -15.59 -7.31 5.48
C SER A 81 -15.19 -6.47 6.69
N SER A 82 -14.66 -7.12 7.72
CA SER A 82 -14.25 -6.50 8.99
C SER A 82 -12.80 -6.03 8.95
N ILE A 83 -12.50 -4.98 9.72
CA ILE A 83 -11.12 -4.49 9.88
C ILE A 83 -10.23 -5.60 10.46
N ASP A 84 -10.70 -6.31 11.49
CA ASP A 84 -9.95 -7.41 12.11
C ASP A 84 -9.69 -8.54 11.11
N GLY A 85 -10.67 -8.89 10.27
CA GLY A 85 -10.51 -9.88 9.22
C GLY A 85 -9.49 -9.46 8.16
N LYS A 86 -9.56 -8.20 7.70
CA LYS A 86 -8.58 -7.64 6.75
C LYS A 86 -7.17 -7.66 7.36
N MET A 87 -6.99 -7.15 8.58
CA MET A 87 -5.69 -7.12 9.26
C MET A 87 -5.14 -8.53 9.53
N GLY A 88 -6.02 -9.45 9.95
CA GLY A 88 -5.66 -10.86 10.10
C GLY A 88 -5.21 -11.48 8.77
N CYS A 89 -5.92 -11.20 7.68
CA CYS A 89 -5.52 -11.66 6.35
C CYS A 89 -4.15 -11.13 5.94
N LEU A 90 -3.88 -9.85 6.21
CA LEU A 90 -2.57 -9.25 5.96
C LEU A 90 -1.45 -9.93 6.77
N GLU A 91 -1.75 -10.44 7.96
CA GLU A 91 -0.74 -11.04 8.84
C GLU A 91 -0.51 -12.53 8.57
N PHE A 92 -1.57 -13.28 8.26
CA PHE A 92 -1.54 -14.74 8.21
C PHE A 92 -1.85 -15.33 6.83
N GLY A 93 -2.37 -14.53 5.90
CA GLY A 93 -2.65 -14.98 4.55
C GLY A 93 -1.39 -15.47 3.85
N LYS A 94 -1.47 -16.63 3.20
CA LYS A 94 -0.30 -17.23 2.53
C LYS A 94 -0.17 -16.81 1.08
N THR A 95 -1.26 -16.90 0.32
CA THR A 95 -1.27 -16.63 -1.12
C THR A 95 -2.58 -15.97 -1.52
N ILE A 96 -2.53 -15.10 -2.53
CA ILE A 96 -3.72 -14.45 -3.11
C ILE A 96 -4.74 -15.50 -3.60
N GLU A 97 -4.28 -16.59 -4.23
CA GLU A 97 -5.15 -17.67 -4.69
C GLU A 97 -5.95 -18.30 -3.54
N LYS A 98 -5.30 -18.56 -2.40
CA LYS A 98 -5.96 -19.13 -1.23
C LYS A 98 -6.96 -18.14 -0.62
N ILE A 99 -6.56 -16.87 -0.48
CA ILE A 99 -7.44 -15.80 0.03
C ILE A 99 -8.71 -15.69 -0.82
N ASN A 100 -8.58 -15.57 -2.14
CA ASN A 100 -9.72 -15.45 -3.04
C ASN A 100 -10.62 -16.66 -2.95
N ARG A 101 -10.06 -17.88 -2.97
CA ARG A 101 -10.83 -19.12 -2.85
C ARG A 101 -11.59 -19.19 -1.53
N CYS A 102 -10.98 -18.79 -0.41
CA CYS A 102 -11.66 -18.76 0.88
C CYS A 102 -12.79 -17.72 0.90
N GLY A 103 -12.58 -16.54 0.31
CA GLY A 103 -13.60 -15.50 0.18
C GLY A 103 -14.80 -15.89 -0.70
N GLU A 104 -14.59 -16.76 -1.69
CA GLU A 104 -15.67 -17.32 -2.52
C GLU A 104 -16.48 -18.42 -1.80
N ILE A 105 -15.82 -19.24 -0.98
CA ILE A 105 -16.44 -20.40 -0.32
C ILE A 105 -17.22 -19.98 0.93
N TYR A 106 -16.66 -19.07 1.72
CA TYR A 106 -17.19 -18.71 3.02
C TYR A 106 -17.77 -17.31 3.03
N SER A 107 -18.93 -17.14 3.66
CA SER A 107 -19.62 -15.85 3.71
C SER A 107 -19.22 -14.99 4.91
N ASN A 108 -18.83 -15.59 6.03
CA ASN A 108 -18.41 -14.88 7.24
C ASN A 108 -16.88 -14.86 7.38
N ASP A 109 -16.37 -13.85 8.06
CA ASP A 109 -14.93 -13.61 8.16
C ASP A 109 -14.20 -14.63 9.05
N LEU A 110 -14.87 -15.28 10.01
CA LEU A 110 -14.24 -16.29 10.87
C LEU A 110 -13.85 -17.53 10.06
N ASP A 111 -14.78 -18.07 9.28
CA ASP A 111 -14.53 -19.26 8.46
C ASP A 111 -13.52 -18.96 7.33
N LYS A 112 -13.56 -17.73 6.77
CA LYS A 112 -12.53 -17.29 5.82
C LYS A 112 -11.15 -17.27 6.46
N PHE A 113 -11.05 -16.82 7.71
CA PHE A 113 -9.78 -16.72 8.43
C PHE A 113 -9.17 -18.10 8.72
N ASP A 114 -9.98 -19.07 9.16
CA ASP A 114 -9.54 -20.46 9.38
C ASP A 114 -9.06 -21.13 8.07
N CYS A 115 -9.50 -20.61 6.92
CA CYS A 115 -9.16 -21.13 5.61
C CYS A 115 -7.84 -20.60 5.02
N ILE A 116 -7.35 -19.41 5.39
CA ILE A 116 -6.21 -18.73 4.72
C ILE A 116 -4.81 -19.10 5.23
#